data_AF-A0A4R6N062-F1
#
_entry.id   AF-A0A4R6N062-F1
#
_cell.length_a   1.000
_cell.length_b   1.000
_cell.length_c   1.000
_cell.angle_alpha   90.00
_cell.angle_beta   90.00
_cell.angle_gamma   90.00
#
_symmetry.space_group_name_H-M   'P 1'
#
loop_
_entity.id
_entity.type
_entity.pdbx_description
1 polymer ?
#
loop_
_entity_poly.entity_id
_entity_poly.type
_entity_poly.pdbx_seq_one_letter_code
_entity_poly.pdbx_strand_id
1 'polypeptide(L)'
;MVGESAAQWFNPSGDPGKAAETVAFASLMGGVAGALATGDGTAASVNTAANTAANAAQNNYLNHAQWSEFAKRLPAPKAGEVVPNAMSAAETAQAADIVAFKGGKFVGQPASNTPGIDGWLNGVPVSLKEVTGNGMTAVQRNVISGANQMSKAGQVGDMYVDATKAGVATQDVTSWVKPGSPIANVLNEGVVNNINIKTTNGWVILTRSAMKVPGAP
;
A
#
# COMPACT_ATOMS: atom_id res chain seq x y z
N MET A 1 16.74 -5.32 24.99
CA MET A 1 15.41 -5.59 25.61
C MET A 1 15.19 -4.88 26.95
N VAL A 2 16.23 -4.42 27.67
CA VAL A 2 16.08 -3.81 29.02
C VAL A 2 15.06 -2.67 29.08
N GLY A 3 15.03 -1.77 28.09
CA GLY A 3 14.08 -0.65 28.07
C GLY A 3 12.62 -1.05 27.94
N GLU A 4 12.31 -2.06 27.13
CA GLU A 4 10.94 -2.57 26.98
C GLU A 4 10.48 -3.31 28.24
N SER A 5 11.32 -4.17 28.81
CA SER A 5 11.00 -4.88 30.05
C SER A 5 10.86 -3.94 31.25
N ALA A 6 11.69 -2.90 31.33
CA ALA A 6 11.57 -1.86 32.35
C ALA A 6 10.25 -1.08 32.20
N ALA A 7 9.86 -0.76 30.97
CA ALA A 7 8.59 -0.10 30.68
C ALA A 7 7.39 -0.98 31.05
N GLN A 8 7.42 -2.27 30.69
CA GLN A 8 6.40 -3.25 31.07
C GLN A 8 6.25 -3.40 32.59
N TRP A 9 7.36 -3.37 33.33
CA TRP A 9 7.31 -3.47 34.78
C TRP A 9 6.75 -2.21 35.45
N PHE A 10 7.17 -1.03 34.99
CA PHE A 10 6.78 0.25 35.60
C PHE A 10 5.35 0.68 35.23
N ASN A 11 4.96 0.45 33.98
CA ASN A 11 3.65 0.84 33.45
C ASN A 11 3.00 -0.34 32.72
N PRO A 12 2.64 -1.43 33.41
CA PRO A 12 2.18 -2.68 32.80
C PRO A 12 0.92 -2.53 31.94
N SER A 13 0.14 -1.48 32.16
CA SER A 13 -1.07 -1.16 31.40
C SER A 13 -0.81 -0.27 30.17
N GLY A 14 0.42 0.22 29.97
CA GLY A 14 0.71 1.18 28.90
C GLY A 14 -0.06 2.50 29.04
N ASP A 15 -0.32 2.94 30.26
CA ASP A 15 -1.09 4.15 30.55
C ASP A 15 -0.42 5.39 29.91
N PRO A 16 -1.09 6.10 28.98
CA PRO A 16 -0.55 7.30 28.36
C PRO A 16 -0.22 8.41 29.37
N GLY A 17 -0.95 8.47 30.50
CA GLY A 17 -0.72 9.45 31.56
C GLY A 17 0.59 9.23 32.33
N LYS A 18 1.25 8.08 32.16
CA LYS A 18 2.54 7.74 32.78
C LYS A 18 3.67 7.59 31.77
N ALA A 19 3.44 7.99 30.51
CA ALA A 19 4.36 7.73 29.40
C ALA A 19 5.73 8.39 29.61
N ALA A 20 5.76 9.62 30.12
CA ALA A 20 7.00 10.36 30.38
C ALA A 20 7.84 9.67 31.47
N GLU A 21 7.19 9.26 32.57
CA GLU A 21 7.80 8.54 33.68
C GLU A 21 8.27 7.15 33.27
N THR A 22 7.53 6.48 32.37
CA THR A 22 7.89 5.17 31.83
C THR A 22 9.17 5.25 30.99
N VAL A 23 9.30 6.28 30.15
CA VAL A 23 10.52 6.51 29.35
C VAL A 23 11.69 6.90 30.24
N ALA A 24 11.46 7.74 31.26
CA ALA A 24 12.50 8.13 32.22
C ALA A 24 13.02 6.93 33.02
N PHE A 25 12.12 6.07 33.49
CA PHE A 25 12.47 4.83 34.20
C PHE A 25 13.25 3.86 33.30
N ALA A 26 12.78 3.65 32.06
CA ALA A 26 13.49 2.80 31.10
C ALA A 26 14.88 3.35 30.75
N SER A 27 15.02 4.67 30.60
CA SER A 27 16.31 5.34 30.37
C SER A 27 17.28 5.10 31.53
N LEU A 28 16.79 5.24 32.77
CA LEU A 28 17.58 4.97 33.97
C LEU A 28 18.06 3.51 34.01
N MET A 29 17.16 2.56 33.80
CA MET A 29 17.49 1.13 33.79
C MET A 29 18.45 0.76 32.64
N GLY A 30 18.30 1.39 31.48
CA GLY A 30 19.24 1.27 30.36
C GLY A 30 20.62 1.79 30.69
N GLY A 31 20.72 2.97 31.32
CA GLY A 31 21.98 3.55 31.76
C GLY A 31 22.72 2.69 32.79
N VAL A 32 21.99 2.16 33.79
CA VAL A 32 22.55 1.23 34.79
C VAL A 32 23.04 -0.06 34.13
N ALA A 33 22.26 -0.63 33.21
CA ALA A 33 22.68 -1.82 32.47
C ALA A 33 23.92 -1.55 31.59
N GLY A 34 24.00 -0.39 30.94
CA GLY A 34 25.17 0.02 30.16
C GLY A 34 26.43 0.20 31.00
N ALA A 35 26.28 0.76 32.21
CA ALA A 35 27.37 0.90 33.18
C ALA A 35 27.93 -0.46 33.62
N LEU A 36 27.05 -1.43 33.88
CA LEU A 36 27.42 -2.75 34.37
C LEU A 36 27.92 -3.69 33.27
N ALA A 37 27.35 -3.62 32.07
CA ALA A 37 27.64 -4.56 30.98
C ALA A 37 28.93 -4.25 30.22
N THR A 38 29.36 -2.99 30.18
CA THR A 38 30.55 -2.61 29.42
C THR A 38 31.84 -2.75 30.22
N GLY A 39 31.80 -2.87 31.55
CA GLY A 39 33.01 -2.93 32.40
C GLY A 39 33.82 -1.63 32.45
N ASP A 40 33.65 -0.75 31.47
CA ASP A 40 34.40 0.50 31.29
C ASP A 40 33.71 1.69 31.95
N GLY A 41 32.40 1.59 32.25
CA GLY A 41 31.61 2.62 32.95
C GLY A 41 31.58 4.00 32.27
N THR A 42 32.00 4.10 31.01
CA THR A 42 32.16 5.39 30.35
C THR A 42 30.83 6.13 30.19
N ALA A 43 30.86 7.45 30.31
CA ALA A 43 29.67 8.28 30.10
C ALA A 43 29.01 8.02 28.73
N ALA A 44 29.81 7.68 27.71
CA ALA A 44 29.32 7.37 26.38
C ALA A 44 28.53 6.05 26.31
N SER A 45 29.00 4.97 26.95
CA SER A 45 28.29 3.69 26.96
C SER A 45 27.00 3.76 27.79
N VAL A 46 27.04 4.47 28.93
CA VAL A 46 25.87 4.74 29.77
C VAL A 46 24.82 5.55 29.01
N ASN A 47 25.22 6.65 28.36
CA ASN A 47 24.28 7.51 27.65
C ASN A 47 23.67 6.80 26.43
N THR A 48 24.46 6.00 25.71
CA THR A 48 23.97 5.20 24.57
C THR A 48 22.96 4.15 25.02
N ALA A 49 23.24 3.44 26.12
CA ALA A 49 22.34 2.43 26.67
C ALA A 49 21.04 3.05 27.23
N ALA A 50 21.14 4.21 27.89
CA ALA A 50 19.98 4.97 28.35
C ALA A 50 19.08 5.40 27.18
N ASN A 51 19.65 6.01 26.14
CA ASN A 51 18.90 6.43 24.95
C ASN A 51 18.27 5.25 24.19
N THR A 52 18.99 4.13 24.10
CA THR A 52 18.46 2.91 23.47
C THR A 52 17.29 2.33 24.26
N ALA A 53 17.37 2.36 25.58
CA ALA A 53 16.28 1.90 26.44
C ALA A 53 15.06 2.84 26.40
N ALA A 54 15.29 4.15 26.34
CA ALA A 54 14.25 5.16 26.12
C ALA A 54 13.48 4.90 24.81
N ASN A 55 14.23 4.71 23.71
CA ASN A 55 13.66 4.42 22.40
C ASN A 55 12.87 3.10 22.38
N ALA A 56 13.38 2.06 23.04
CA ALA A 56 12.68 0.79 23.15
C ALA A 56 11.37 0.92 23.93
N ALA A 57 11.37 1.63 25.07
CA ALA A 57 10.16 1.89 25.84
C ALA A 57 9.11 2.69 25.04
N GLN A 58 9.55 3.70 24.30
CA GLN A 58 8.65 4.55 23.54
C GLN A 58 8.09 3.83 22.31
N ASN A 59 8.94 3.25 21.47
CA ASN A 59 8.52 2.68 20.18
C ASN A 59 7.95 1.27 20.31
N ASN A 60 8.56 0.41 21.11
CA ASN A 60 8.17 -1.00 21.17
C ASN A 60 7.06 -1.26 22.20
N TYR A 61 6.93 -0.42 23.22
CA TYR A 61 5.95 -0.60 24.29
C TYR A 61 4.80 0.41 24.22
N LEU A 62 5.07 1.69 24.47
CA LEU A 62 4.03 2.73 24.59
C LEU A 62 3.30 2.96 23.26
N ASN A 63 4.04 3.22 22.18
CA ASN A 63 3.44 3.44 20.87
C ASN A 63 2.74 2.17 20.38
N HIS A 64 3.37 1.01 20.50
CA HIS A 64 2.77 -0.26 20.04
C HIS A 64 1.44 -0.58 20.75
N ALA A 65 1.34 -0.33 22.05
CA ALA A 65 0.09 -0.47 22.80
C ALA A 65 -1.00 0.48 22.28
N GLN A 66 -0.65 1.74 22.02
CA GLN A 66 -1.57 2.74 21.45
C GLN A 66 -2.03 2.36 20.03
N TRP A 67 -1.15 1.83 19.18
CA TRP A 67 -1.51 1.35 17.85
C TRP A 67 -2.48 0.17 17.91
N SER A 68 -2.30 -0.75 18.86
CA SER A 68 -3.21 -1.88 19.07
C SER A 68 -4.59 -1.41 19.53
N GLU A 69 -4.65 -0.49 20.50
CA GLU A 69 -5.91 0.10 20.96
C GLU A 69 -6.59 0.94 19.87
N PHE A 70 -5.82 1.68 19.08
CA PHE A 70 -6.33 2.39 17.92
C PHE A 70 -6.91 1.42 16.89
N ALA A 71 -6.20 0.33 16.57
CA ALA A 71 -6.67 -0.69 15.65
C ALA A 71 -7.98 -1.36 16.10
N LYS A 72 -8.17 -1.59 17.41
CA LYS A 72 -9.43 -2.11 17.97
C LYS A 72 -10.59 -1.11 17.88
N ARG A 73 -10.30 0.19 17.84
CA ARG A 73 -11.30 1.27 17.75
C ARG A 73 -11.61 1.67 16.32
N LEU A 74 -10.83 1.20 15.34
CA LEU A 74 -11.18 1.39 13.94
C LEU A 74 -12.46 0.59 13.63
N PRO A 75 -13.47 1.20 13.00
CA PRO A 75 -14.60 0.44 12.50
C PRO A 75 -14.10 -0.66 11.57
N ALA A 76 -14.76 -1.82 11.60
CA ALA A 76 -14.42 -2.93 10.72
C ALA A 76 -14.31 -2.42 9.27
N PRO A 77 -13.30 -2.87 8.50
CA PRO A 77 -13.14 -2.44 7.12
C PRO A 77 -14.47 -2.65 6.40
N LYS A 78 -15.06 -1.58 5.88
CA LYS A 78 -16.31 -1.70 5.13
C LYS A 78 -16.03 -2.61 3.95
N ALA A 79 -16.70 -3.77 3.92
CA ALA A 79 -16.55 -4.72 2.82
C ALA A 79 -16.81 -4.00 1.49
N GLY A 80 -15.99 -4.35 0.50
CA GLY A 80 -16.15 -3.82 -0.85
C GLY A 80 -17.54 -4.09 -1.41
N GLU A 81 -18.13 -3.11 -2.08
CA GLU A 81 -19.47 -3.20 -2.68
C GLU A 81 -19.36 -3.10 -4.21
N VAL A 82 -20.03 -4.02 -4.93
CA VAL A 82 -20.17 -3.93 -6.39
C VAL A 82 -21.64 -3.74 -6.74
N VAL A 83 -21.92 -2.73 -7.55
CA VAL A 83 -23.22 -2.53 -8.20
C VAL A 83 -23.02 -2.82 -9.69
N PRO A 84 -23.41 -4.01 -10.18
CA PRO A 84 -23.03 -4.47 -11.52
C PRO A 84 -23.55 -3.61 -12.68
N ASN A 85 -24.79 -3.12 -12.59
CA ASN A 85 -25.50 -2.46 -13.70
C ASN A 85 -25.39 -3.26 -15.01
N ALA A 86 -24.94 -2.64 -16.11
CA ALA A 86 -24.85 -3.26 -17.42
C ALA A 86 -23.50 -3.97 -17.69
N MET A 87 -22.72 -4.26 -16.64
CA MET A 87 -21.49 -5.06 -16.74
C MET A 87 -21.80 -6.53 -17.03
N SER A 88 -20.91 -7.16 -17.78
CA SER A 88 -20.85 -8.61 -17.95
C SER A 88 -20.47 -9.33 -16.66
N ALA A 89 -20.64 -10.66 -16.64
CA ALA A 89 -20.22 -11.50 -15.50
C ALA A 89 -18.70 -11.43 -15.25
N ALA A 90 -17.90 -11.36 -16.32
CA ALA A 90 -16.44 -11.25 -16.21
C ALA A 90 -16.02 -9.91 -15.59
N GLU A 91 -16.60 -8.81 -16.05
CA GLU A 91 -16.36 -7.47 -15.48
C GLU A 91 -16.83 -7.38 -14.04
N THR A 92 -17.97 -8.00 -13.70
CA THR A 92 -18.47 -8.06 -12.32
C THR A 92 -17.54 -8.84 -11.40
N ALA A 93 -16.99 -9.97 -11.87
CA ALA A 93 -16.01 -10.74 -11.12
C ALA A 93 -14.72 -9.93 -10.89
N GLN A 94 -14.23 -9.26 -11.94
CA GLN A 94 -13.05 -8.40 -11.81
C GLN A 94 -13.32 -7.22 -10.85
N ALA A 95 -14.49 -6.59 -10.92
CA ALA A 95 -14.88 -5.52 -9.99
C ALA A 95 -14.94 -6.02 -8.53
N ALA A 96 -15.39 -7.26 -8.31
CA ALA A 96 -15.40 -7.88 -6.98
C ALA A 96 -13.96 -8.05 -6.46
N ASP A 97 -13.02 -8.49 -7.29
CA ASP A 97 -11.60 -8.57 -6.92
C ASP A 97 -11.03 -7.18 -6.59
N ILE A 98 -11.42 -6.15 -7.32
CA ILE A 98 -10.97 -4.77 -7.10
C ILE A 98 -11.42 -4.26 -5.74
N VAL A 99 -12.70 -4.42 -5.39
CA VAL A 99 -13.22 -3.94 -4.10
C VAL A 99 -12.76 -4.82 -2.94
N ALA A 100 -12.40 -6.08 -3.18
CA ALA A 100 -11.70 -6.91 -2.20
C ALA A 100 -10.26 -6.41 -1.96
N PHE A 101 -9.58 -5.93 -3.01
CA PHE A 101 -8.22 -5.40 -2.93
C PHE A 101 -8.15 -3.98 -2.35
N LYS A 102 -9.03 -3.07 -2.77
CA LYS A 102 -8.99 -1.63 -2.44
C LYS A 102 -10.06 -1.20 -1.43
N GLY A 103 -11.07 -2.02 -1.18
CA GLY A 103 -12.30 -1.58 -0.53
C GLY A 103 -13.13 -0.64 -1.42
N GLY A 104 -14.15 -0.02 -0.82
CA GLY A 104 -14.97 1.00 -1.49
C GLY A 104 -16.14 0.42 -2.31
N LYS A 105 -16.70 1.25 -3.18
CA LYS A 105 -17.87 0.94 -3.99
C LYS A 105 -17.55 1.06 -5.47
N PHE A 106 -17.68 -0.05 -6.20
CA PHE A 106 -17.61 -0.10 -7.65
C PHE A 106 -19.03 -0.03 -8.22
N VAL A 107 -19.28 0.93 -9.11
CA VAL A 107 -20.55 1.09 -9.82
C VAL A 107 -20.30 0.87 -11.30
N GLY A 108 -20.88 -0.18 -11.86
CA GLY A 108 -20.75 -0.48 -13.29
C GLY A 108 -21.45 0.56 -14.17
N GLN A 109 -21.13 0.54 -15.45
CA GLN A 109 -21.76 1.38 -16.45
C GLN A 109 -23.30 1.25 -16.47
N PRO A 110 -24.05 2.37 -16.56
CA PRO A 110 -25.52 2.34 -16.60
C PRO A 110 -26.07 1.71 -17.90
N ALA A 111 -25.29 1.76 -18.97
CA ALA A 111 -25.56 1.09 -20.24
C ALA A 111 -24.26 0.44 -20.74
N SER A 112 -24.38 -0.72 -21.39
CA SER A 112 -23.22 -1.41 -21.95
C SER A 112 -22.54 -0.54 -23.02
N ASN A 113 -21.22 -0.71 -23.17
CA ASN A 113 -20.38 0.01 -24.13
C ASN A 113 -20.27 1.52 -23.86
N THR A 114 -20.26 1.92 -22.59
CA THR A 114 -19.86 3.29 -22.21
C THR A 114 -18.45 3.54 -22.76
N PRO A 115 -18.24 4.62 -23.55
CA PRO A 115 -16.96 4.83 -24.20
C PRO A 115 -15.80 4.97 -23.18
N GLY A 116 -14.79 4.11 -23.33
CA GLY A 116 -13.52 4.21 -22.63
C GLY A 116 -13.51 3.77 -21.16
N ILE A 117 -14.66 3.53 -20.53
CA ILE A 117 -14.75 3.12 -19.11
C ILE A 117 -15.82 2.05 -18.93
N ASP A 118 -15.65 1.26 -17.88
CA ASP A 118 -16.49 0.11 -17.57
C ASP A 118 -17.27 0.33 -16.25
N GLY A 119 -16.88 1.34 -15.48
CA GLY A 119 -17.59 1.80 -14.28
C GLY A 119 -16.85 2.90 -13.52
N TRP A 120 -17.20 3.05 -12.24
CA TRP A 120 -16.59 3.99 -11.31
C TRP A 120 -16.26 3.33 -9.99
N LEU A 121 -15.04 3.52 -9.48
CA LEU A 121 -14.66 3.15 -8.12
C LEU A 121 -14.67 4.41 -7.25
N ASN A 122 -15.57 4.47 -6.27
CA ASN A 122 -15.78 5.65 -5.42
C ASN A 122 -15.95 6.97 -6.22
N GLY A 123 -16.58 6.89 -7.40
CA GLY A 123 -16.80 8.03 -8.30
C GLY A 123 -15.65 8.34 -9.25
N VAL A 124 -14.50 7.66 -9.15
CA VAL A 124 -13.39 7.76 -10.11
C VAL A 124 -13.67 6.85 -11.30
N PRO A 125 -13.61 7.33 -12.56
CA PRO A 125 -13.80 6.47 -13.73
C PRO A 125 -12.78 5.34 -13.77
N VAL A 126 -13.22 4.14 -14.14
CA VAL A 126 -12.38 2.95 -14.22
C VAL A 126 -12.54 2.28 -15.58
N SER A 127 -11.41 1.94 -16.22
CA SER A 127 -11.40 0.97 -17.30
C SER A 127 -10.85 -0.39 -16.86
N LEU A 128 -11.60 -1.44 -17.16
CA LEU A 128 -11.29 -2.83 -16.94
C LEU A 128 -10.70 -3.44 -18.22
N LYS A 129 -9.65 -4.24 -18.06
CA LYS A 129 -9.05 -5.03 -19.14
C LYS A 129 -8.84 -6.45 -18.67
N GLU A 130 -9.33 -7.41 -19.45
CA GLU A 130 -9.01 -8.81 -19.31
C GLU A 130 -7.99 -9.21 -20.38
N VAL A 131 -6.84 -9.73 -19.98
CA VAL A 131 -5.78 -10.11 -20.92
C VAL A 131 -5.88 -11.60 -21.22
N THR A 132 -6.28 -11.92 -22.45
CA THR A 132 -6.41 -13.31 -22.94
C THR A 132 -5.18 -13.82 -23.70
N GLY A 133 -4.24 -12.94 -24.07
CA GLY A 133 -2.98 -13.31 -24.70
C GLY A 133 -1.87 -13.60 -23.69
N ASN A 134 -0.74 -14.15 -24.16
CA ASN A 134 0.36 -14.59 -23.29
C ASN A 134 1.38 -13.48 -22.98
N GLY A 135 1.78 -13.38 -21.72
CA GLY A 135 2.92 -12.60 -21.24
C GLY A 135 2.76 -11.07 -21.27
N MET A 136 3.83 -10.38 -20.89
CA MET A 136 3.85 -8.92 -20.73
C MET A 136 3.57 -8.13 -22.01
N THR A 137 3.88 -8.67 -23.19
CA THR A 137 3.53 -8.02 -24.46
C THR A 137 2.01 -7.91 -24.64
N ALA A 138 1.24 -8.94 -24.23
CA ALA A 138 -0.21 -8.88 -24.27
C ALA A 138 -0.78 -7.87 -23.27
N VAL A 139 -0.18 -7.82 -22.07
CA VAL A 139 -0.52 -6.82 -21.04
C VAL A 139 -0.28 -5.40 -21.57
N GLN A 140 0.91 -5.13 -22.13
CA GLN A 140 1.26 -3.81 -22.67
C GLN A 140 0.28 -3.36 -23.76
N ARG A 141 -0.08 -4.23 -24.70
CA ARG A 141 -1.05 -3.89 -25.75
C ARG A 141 -2.42 -3.51 -25.17
N ASN A 142 -2.89 -4.24 -24.16
CA ASN A 142 -4.17 -3.95 -23.51
C ASN A 142 -4.13 -2.63 -22.74
N VAL A 143 -3.03 -2.34 -22.05
CA VAL A 143 -2.82 -1.06 -21.37
C VAL A 143 -2.87 0.10 -22.36
N ILE A 144 -2.07 0.03 -23.43
CA ILE A 144 -2.01 1.10 -24.45
C ILE A 144 -3.37 1.27 -25.14
N SER A 145 -4.00 0.16 -25.54
CA SER A 145 -5.33 0.20 -26.17
C SER A 145 -6.37 0.82 -25.24
N GLY A 146 -6.39 0.42 -23.97
CA GLY A 146 -7.28 0.97 -22.96
C GLY A 146 -7.07 2.46 -22.74
N ALA A 147 -5.82 2.92 -22.65
CA ALA A 147 -5.51 4.33 -22.45
C ALA A 147 -5.95 5.16 -23.65
N ASN A 148 -5.75 4.64 -24.86
CA ASN A 148 -6.25 5.27 -26.08
C ASN A 148 -7.78 5.34 -26.13
N GLN A 149 -8.49 4.31 -25.64
CA GLN A 149 -9.95 4.32 -25.54
C GLN A 149 -10.44 5.37 -24.53
N MET A 150 -9.82 5.45 -23.35
CA MET A 150 -10.10 6.48 -22.35
C MET A 150 -9.86 7.89 -22.91
N SER A 151 -8.71 8.10 -23.55
CA SER A 151 -8.33 9.38 -24.17
C SER A 151 -9.34 9.82 -25.22
N LYS A 152 -9.72 8.93 -26.15
CA LYS A 152 -10.73 9.21 -27.18
C LYS A 152 -12.11 9.52 -26.60
N ALA A 153 -12.44 8.93 -25.47
CA ALA A 153 -13.70 9.18 -24.76
C ALA A 153 -13.66 10.42 -23.85
N GLY A 154 -12.51 11.12 -23.76
CA GLY A 154 -12.32 12.25 -22.86
C GLY A 154 -12.34 11.86 -21.37
N GLN A 155 -12.07 10.59 -21.06
CA GLN A 155 -12.11 10.05 -19.71
C GLN A 155 -10.72 10.09 -19.07
N VAL A 156 -10.68 10.48 -17.80
CA VAL A 156 -9.46 10.43 -16.97
C VAL A 156 -9.78 9.63 -15.71
N GLY A 157 -8.99 8.59 -15.44
CA GLY A 157 -9.33 7.64 -14.39
C GLY A 157 -8.28 6.56 -14.16
N ASP A 158 -8.69 5.51 -13.46
CA ASP A 158 -7.82 4.38 -13.17
C ASP A 158 -8.04 3.24 -14.17
N MET A 159 -6.98 2.46 -14.39
CA MET A 159 -7.05 1.24 -15.20
C MET A 159 -6.77 0.02 -14.33
N TYR A 160 -7.57 -1.02 -14.52
CA TYR A 160 -7.40 -2.32 -13.87
C TYR A 160 -7.27 -3.40 -14.92
N VAL A 161 -6.15 -4.11 -14.88
CA VAL A 161 -5.77 -5.12 -15.88
C VAL A 161 -5.67 -6.48 -15.20
N ASP A 162 -6.51 -7.42 -15.60
CA ASP A 162 -6.38 -8.82 -15.20
C ASP A 162 -5.43 -9.55 -16.15
N ALA A 163 -4.23 -9.82 -15.67
CA ALA A 163 -3.17 -10.54 -16.37
C ALA A 163 -3.00 -11.99 -15.88
N THR A 164 -3.91 -12.49 -15.04
CA THR A 164 -3.80 -13.85 -14.46
C THR A 164 -3.79 -14.92 -15.55
N LYS A 165 -4.66 -14.78 -16.57
CA LYS A 165 -4.71 -15.67 -17.74
C LYS A 165 -3.51 -15.54 -18.68
N ALA A 166 -2.79 -14.42 -18.62
CA ALA A 166 -1.58 -14.19 -19.40
C ALA A 166 -0.34 -14.87 -18.82
N GLY A 167 -0.45 -15.51 -17.63
CA GLY A 167 0.66 -16.17 -16.95
C GLY A 167 1.70 -15.21 -16.39
N VAL A 168 1.35 -13.94 -16.20
CA VAL A 168 2.27 -12.89 -15.73
C VAL A 168 2.32 -12.88 -14.21
N ALA A 169 3.53 -12.94 -13.65
CA ALA A 169 3.80 -12.75 -12.23
C ALA A 169 4.18 -11.29 -11.91
N THR A 170 4.10 -10.89 -10.65
CA THR A 170 4.52 -9.55 -10.17
C THR A 170 5.94 -9.17 -10.62
N GLN A 171 6.90 -10.11 -10.59
CA GLN A 171 8.29 -9.89 -10.98
C GLN A 171 8.46 -9.57 -12.47
N ASP A 172 7.60 -10.13 -13.32
CA ASP A 172 7.61 -9.85 -14.76
C ASP A 172 7.21 -8.39 -15.00
N VAL A 173 6.18 -7.92 -14.28
CA VAL A 173 5.71 -6.53 -14.36
C VAL A 173 6.80 -5.56 -13.91
N THR A 174 7.41 -5.78 -12.74
CA THR A 174 8.43 -4.87 -12.20
C THR A 174 9.72 -4.89 -13.01
N SER A 175 10.05 -6.01 -13.65
CA SER A 175 11.21 -6.10 -14.55
C SER A 175 10.96 -5.47 -15.92
N TRP A 176 9.72 -5.50 -16.40
CA TRP A 176 9.32 -4.96 -17.71
C TRP A 176 9.05 -3.45 -17.66
N VAL A 177 8.36 -2.99 -16.62
CA VAL A 177 7.92 -1.60 -16.49
C VAL A 177 9.03 -0.79 -15.86
N LYS A 178 9.77 -0.09 -16.71
CA LYS A 178 10.87 0.83 -16.35
C LYS A 178 10.56 2.25 -16.85
N PRO A 179 11.22 3.29 -16.31
CA PRO A 179 11.11 4.64 -16.85
C PRO A 179 11.35 4.64 -18.37
N GLY A 180 10.47 5.29 -19.13
CA GLY A 180 10.49 5.31 -20.60
C GLY A 180 9.87 4.11 -21.30
N SER A 181 9.48 3.04 -20.58
CA SER A 181 8.72 1.95 -21.18
C SER A 181 7.34 2.42 -21.67
N PRO A 182 6.72 1.75 -22.66
CA PRO A 182 5.41 2.17 -23.18
C PRO A 182 4.31 2.26 -22.11
N ILE A 183 4.30 1.35 -21.14
CA ILE A 183 3.36 1.40 -19.99
C ILE A 183 3.64 2.62 -19.11
N ALA A 184 4.91 2.98 -18.90
CA ALA A 184 5.28 4.18 -18.16
C ALA A 184 4.82 5.46 -18.85
N ASN A 185 4.92 5.51 -20.19
CA ASN A 185 4.53 6.68 -20.98
C ASN A 185 3.03 6.95 -20.89
N VAL A 186 2.19 5.90 -20.86
CA VAL A 186 0.74 6.03 -20.62
C VAL A 186 0.43 6.77 -19.32
N LEU A 187 1.18 6.50 -18.24
CA LEU A 187 1.00 7.21 -16.98
C LEU A 187 1.43 8.68 -17.08
N ASN A 188 2.46 8.99 -17.89
CA ASN A 188 2.97 10.34 -18.09
C ASN A 188 2.06 11.21 -18.96
N GLU A 189 1.30 10.61 -19.89
CA GLU A 189 0.29 11.30 -20.71
C GLU A 189 -0.87 11.85 -19.88
N GLY A 190 -1.11 11.28 -18.69
CA GLY A 190 -2.05 11.82 -17.71
C GLY A 190 -3.51 11.44 -17.91
N VAL A 191 -3.84 10.68 -18.95
CA VAL A 191 -5.17 10.09 -19.17
C VAL A 191 -5.48 9.00 -18.14
N VAL A 192 -4.46 8.22 -17.78
CA VAL A 192 -4.56 7.18 -16.74
C VAL A 192 -3.83 7.65 -15.49
N ASN A 193 -4.53 7.68 -14.36
CA ASN A 193 -3.98 8.08 -13.06
C ASN A 193 -3.10 6.97 -12.49
N ASN A 194 -3.66 5.76 -12.40
CA ASN A 194 -2.97 4.57 -11.93
C ASN A 194 -3.28 3.38 -12.83
N ILE A 195 -2.29 2.51 -13.02
CA ILE A 195 -2.49 1.20 -13.67
C ILE A 195 -2.31 0.13 -12.60
N ASN A 196 -3.37 -0.62 -12.33
CA ASN A 196 -3.40 -1.70 -11.34
C ASN A 196 -3.44 -3.03 -12.09
N ILE A 197 -2.41 -3.87 -11.96
CA ILE A 197 -2.29 -5.13 -12.69
C ILE A 197 -2.46 -6.29 -11.71
N LYS A 198 -3.50 -7.10 -11.90
CA LYS A 198 -3.69 -8.37 -11.20
C LYS A 198 -2.84 -9.43 -11.90
N THR A 199 -1.86 -9.95 -11.18
CA THR A 199 -0.92 -10.99 -11.63
C THR A 199 -1.26 -12.32 -10.97
N THR A 200 -0.60 -13.40 -11.39
CA THR A 200 -0.81 -14.75 -10.82
C THR A 200 -0.51 -14.84 -9.33
N ASN A 201 0.34 -13.96 -8.78
CA ASN A 201 0.78 -13.98 -7.39
C ASN A 201 0.52 -12.65 -6.62
N GLY A 202 -0.31 -11.76 -7.15
CA GLY A 202 -0.71 -10.54 -6.43
C GLY A 202 -1.08 -9.36 -7.33
N TRP A 203 -1.22 -8.18 -6.72
CA TRP A 203 -1.49 -6.93 -7.44
C TRP A 203 -0.23 -6.07 -7.53
N VAL A 204 0.03 -5.48 -8.69
CA VAL A 204 1.04 -4.44 -8.89
C VAL A 204 0.35 -3.11 -9.18
N ILE A 205 0.68 -2.08 -8.41
CA ILE A 205 0.15 -0.72 -8.61
C ILE A 205 1.26 0.12 -9.24
N LEU A 206 1.00 0.65 -10.42
CA LEU A 206 1.89 1.55 -11.14
C LEU A 206 1.35 2.98 -11.06
N THR A 207 2.18 3.89 -10.57
CA THR A 207 1.87 5.31 -10.41
C THR A 207 2.98 6.15 -11.06
N ARG A 208 2.70 7.40 -11.45
CA ARG A 208 3.75 8.29 -11.98
C ARG A 208 4.93 8.46 -11.03
N SER A 209 4.65 8.54 -9.73
CA SER A 209 5.68 8.74 -8.69
C SER A 209 6.64 7.56 -8.56
N ALA A 210 6.13 6.33 -8.73
CA ALA A 210 6.95 5.11 -8.70
C ALA A 210 7.89 5.00 -9.93
N MET A 211 7.65 5.80 -10.98
CA MET A 211 8.37 5.75 -12.26
C MET A 211 9.37 6.90 -12.45
N LYS A 212 9.58 7.75 -11.43
CA LYS A 212 10.62 8.80 -11.50
C LYS A 212 12.00 8.18 -11.38
N VAL A 213 12.91 8.54 -12.29
CA VAL A 213 14.35 8.29 -12.14
C VAL A 213 14.86 9.20 -11.02
N PRO A 214 15.69 8.72 -10.07
CA PRO A 214 16.39 9.61 -9.15
C PRO A 214 17.29 10.57 -9.96
N GLY A 215 16.93 11.85 -10.00
CA GLY A 215 17.82 12.91 -10.50
C GLY A 215 17.64 13.39 -11.95
N ALA A 216 16.41 13.60 -12.42
CA ALA A 216 16.18 14.60 -13.48
C ALA A 216 15.63 15.89 -12.82
N PRO A 217 16.14 17.08 -13.19
CA PRO A 217 15.83 18.36 -12.54
C PRO A 217 14.32 18.68 -12.52
#